data_AF-A0A9E4IRF7-F1
#
_entry.id   AF-A0A9E4IRF7-F1
#
_cell.length_a   1.000
_cell.length_b   1.000
_cell.length_c   1.000
_cell.angle_alpha   90.00
_cell.angle_beta   90.00
_cell.angle_gamma   90.00
#
_symmetry.space_group_name_H-M   'P 1'
#
loop_
_entity.id
_entity.type
_entity.pdbx_description
1 polymer ?
#
loop_
_entity_poly.entity_id
_entity_poly.type
_entity_poly.pdbx_seq_one_letter_code
_entity_poly.pdbx_strand_id
1 'polypeptide(L)'
;HRLNRTEYRNAIRDLLALDLDVEPLLPGDETSDTGFDNNADVLSISTAQLERYLSAARTITRLATGLPPTGPGFETFDVPLLLLQDERQSEAMPLGSRGGVAFPYHFPVDGDYLVKIELRSNWQDYILGMGNAHLLDVRIDGELVERLTVGGDAPGRPAPVTFTIAERGDPEWEAYLQSADERLEVRVPVEAGPRTVSVS
;
A
#
# COMPACT_ATOMS: atom_id res chain seq x y z
N HIS A 1 30.51 13.62 5.53
CA HIS A 1 29.91 12.30 5.27
C HIS A 1 28.41 12.50 5.17
N ARG A 2 27.79 12.19 4.01
CA ARG A 2 26.33 12.17 3.84
C ARG A 2 25.82 10.81 4.29
N LEU A 3 24.73 10.76 5.06
CA LEU A 3 24.09 9.49 5.40
C LEU A 3 23.42 8.92 4.14
N ASN A 4 23.70 7.65 3.84
CA ASN A 4 22.93 6.92 2.82
C ASN A 4 21.49 6.66 3.31
N ARG A 5 20.59 6.18 2.45
CA ARG A 5 19.18 5.95 2.81
C ARG A 5 19.02 5.02 4.01
N THR A 6 19.83 3.96 4.08
CA THR A 6 19.81 2.96 5.16
C THR A 6 20.28 3.54 6.50
N GLU A 7 21.39 4.28 6.49
CA GLU A 7 21.94 4.95 7.67
C GLU A 7 20.97 6.02 8.19
N TYR A 8 20.31 6.74 7.28
CA TYR A 8 19.30 7.74 7.64
C TYR A 8 18.07 7.09 8.29
N ARG A 9 17.56 5.98 7.73
CA ARG A 9 16.48 5.18 8.32
C ARG A 9 16.85 4.72 9.74
N ASN A 10 18.03 4.14 9.89
CA ASN A 10 18.51 3.66 11.20
C ASN A 10 18.64 4.81 12.21
N ALA A 11 19.18 5.96 11.79
CA ALA A 11 19.29 7.13 12.65
C ALA A 11 17.92 7.65 13.12
N ILE A 12 16.91 7.67 12.25
CA ILE A 12 15.54 8.05 12.63
C ILE A 12 14.95 7.06 13.63
N ARG A 13 15.08 5.76 13.37
CA ARG A 13 14.60 4.72 14.27
C ARG A 13 15.27 4.84 15.64
N ASP A 14 16.58 5.02 15.68
CA ASP A 14 17.34 5.00 16.92
C ASP A 14 17.19 6.32 17.72
N LEU A 15 17.01 7.47 17.05
CA LEU A 15 16.86 8.77 17.72
C LEU A 15 15.41 9.13 18.05
N LEU A 16 14.46 8.76 17.19
CA LEU A 16 13.07 9.18 17.27
C LEU A 16 12.10 8.03 17.53
N ALA A 17 12.58 6.78 17.59
CA ALA A 17 11.75 5.58 17.72
C ALA A 17 10.69 5.44 16.59
N LEU A 18 10.99 5.98 15.41
CA LEU A 18 10.12 5.93 14.24
C LEU A 18 10.67 4.94 13.21
N ASP A 19 9.92 3.88 12.92
CA ASP A 19 10.21 2.94 11.84
C ASP A 19 9.40 3.34 10.60
N LEU A 20 10.04 4.07 9.68
CA LEU A 20 9.41 4.64 8.50
C LEU A 20 10.15 4.22 7.24
N ASP A 21 9.43 4.08 6.14
CA ASP A 21 10.05 4.01 4.84
C ASP A 21 10.51 5.40 4.37
N VAL A 22 11.83 5.59 4.33
CA VAL A 22 12.48 6.85 3.93
C VAL A 22 12.94 6.85 2.48
N GLU A 23 12.86 5.72 1.79
CA GLU A 23 13.23 5.59 0.39
C GLU A 23 12.46 6.53 -0.54
N PRO A 24 11.13 6.72 -0.42
CA PRO A 24 10.39 7.68 -1.25
C PRO A 24 10.66 9.14 -0.84
N LEU A 25 11.14 9.36 0.38
CA LEU A 25 11.40 10.70 0.92
C LEU A 25 12.74 11.24 0.42
N LEU A 26 13.74 10.38 0.26
CA LEU A 26 15.11 10.76 -0.09
C LEU A 26 15.42 10.48 -1.57
N PRO A 27 16.33 11.25 -2.20
CA PRO A 27 16.86 10.87 -3.51
C PRO A 27 17.66 9.57 -3.42
N GLY A 28 17.82 8.89 -4.57
CA GLY A 28 18.66 7.70 -4.68
C GLY A 28 20.06 7.94 -4.13
N ASP A 29 20.64 6.90 -3.55
CA ASP A 29 22.09 6.93 -3.30
C ASP A 29 22.81 6.92 -4.64
N GLU A 30 23.88 7.70 -4.77
CA GLU A 30 24.63 7.77 -6.03
C GLU A 30 25.29 6.41 -6.26
N THR A 31 24.87 5.71 -7.32
CA THR A 31 25.64 4.60 -7.86
C THR A 31 26.85 5.19 -8.56
N SER A 32 28.04 4.92 -8.04
CA SER A 32 29.31 5.28 -8.68
C SER A 32 29.35 4.65 -10.07
N ASP A 33 29.08 5.44 -11.11
CA ASP A 33 29.20 5.03 -12.51
C ASP A 33 30.67 4.97 -12.97
N THR A 34 31.60 5.19 -12.04
CA THR A 34 33.04 5.23 -12.26
C THR A 34 33.73 4.46 -11.14
N GLY A 35 34.33 3.32 -11.49
CA GLY A 35 34.97 2.41 -10.54
C GLY A 35 36.12 3.03 -9.75
N PHE A 36 36.37 2.46 -8.57
CA PHE A 36 37.57 2.43 -7.72
C PHE A 36 38.61 3.58 -7.77
N ASP A 37 38.25 4.79 -8.18
CA ASP A 37 39.12 5.95 -8.10
C ASP A 37 38.55 6.97 -7.10
N ASN A 38 39.43 7.45 -6.25
CA ASN A 38 39.13 8.17 -5.03
C ASN A 38 38.71 9.61 -5.36
N ASN A 39 37.50 9.82 -5.89
CA ASN A 39 36.98 11.16 -6.14
C ASN A 39 36.37 11.75 -4.88
N ALA A 40 37.17 12.52 -4.15
CA ALA A 40 36.72 13.44 -3.11
C ALA A 40 35.70 14.51 -3.61
N ASP A 41 35.48 14.58 -4.93
CA ASP A 41 34.52 15.46 -5.60
C ASP A 41 33.08 14.89 -5.72
N VAL A 42 32.82 13.62 -5.36
CA VAL A 42 31.48 12.97 -5.42
C VAL A 42 30.66 13.23 -4.13
N LEU A 43 30.98 14.30 -3.40
CA LEU A 43 30.27 14.71 -2.17
C LEU A 43 29.49 16.02 -2.34
N SER A 44 29.28 16.50 -3.57
CA SER A 44 28.53 17.74 -3.81
C SER A 44 27.02 17.49 -3.64
N ILE A 45 26.44 18.02 -2.55
CA ILE A 45 24.98 18.04 -2.38
C ILE A 45 24.40 19.05 -3.37
N SER A 46 23.59 18.59 -4.33
CA SER A 46 22.84 19.51 -5.20
C SER A 46 21.77 20.26 -4.41
N THR A 47 21.40 21.47 -4.86
CA THR A 47 20.31 22.24 -4.22
C THR A 47 19.02 21.44 -4.13
N ALA A 48 18.66 20.71 -5.20
CA ALA A 48 17.47 19.84 -5.21
C ALA A 48 17.55 18.72 -4.17
N GLN A 49 18.74 18.14 -3.97
CA GLN A 49 18.95 17.13 -2.95
C GLN A 49 18.82 17.71 -1.54
N LEU A 50 19.40 18.89 -1.26
CA LEU A 50 19.24 19.59 0.01
C LEU A 50 17.76 19.91 0.29
N GLU A 51 17.03 20.43 -0.69
CA GLU A 51 15.60 20.70 -0.58
C GLU A 51 14.82 19.43 -0.25
N ARG A 52 15.16 18.30 -0.88
CA ARG A 52 14.53 17.01 -0.60
C ARG A 52 14.84 16.51 0.81
N TYR A 53 16.07 16.64 1.29
CA TYR A 53 16.46 16.33 2.66
C TYR A 53 15.71 17.21 3.68
N LEU A 54 15.61 18.51 3.44
CA LEU A 54 14.87 19.44 4.32
C LEU A 54 13.37 19.12 4.32
N SER A 55 12.80 18.75 3.18
CA SER A 55 11.41 18.31 3.07
C SER A 55 11.16 17.03 3.87
N ALA A 56 12.02 16.01 3.70
CA ALA A 56 11.97 14.77 4.47
C ALA A 56 12.10 15.04 5.97
N ALA A 57 13.08 15.85 6.39
CA ALA A 57 13.29 16.19 7.79
C ALA A 57 12.07 16.92 8.38
N ARG A 58 11.40 17.79 7.61
CA ARG A 58 10.17 18.46 8.04
C ARG A 58 9.04 17.46 8.28
N THR A 59 8.85 16.50 7.38
CA THR A 59 7.85 15.43 7.55
C THR A 59 8.13 14.60 8.79
N ILE A 60 9.38 14.13 8.95
CA ILE A 60 9.80 13.29 10.09
C ILE A 60 9.70 14.05 11.40
N THR A 61 10.13 15.31 11.45
CA THR A 61 10.06 16.13 12.69
C THR A 61 8.62 16.35 13.11
N ARG A 62 7.71 16.56 12.15
CA ARG A 62 6.28 16.70 12.46
C ARG A 62 5.71 15.42 13.02
N LEU A 63 6.04 14.27 12.44
CA LEU A 63 5.64 12.98 12.98
C LEU A 63 6.16 12.77 14.39
N ALA A 64 7.45 13.01 14.61
CA ALA A 64 8.11 12.87 15.91
C ALA A 64 7.57 13.81 16.98
N THR A 65 7.01 14.96 16.58
CA THR A 65 6.42 15.97 17.50
C THR A 65 4.90 15.89 17.58
N GLY A 66 4.27 14.93 16.89
CA GLY A 66 2.80 14.79 16.85
C GLY A 66 2.08 15.93 16.13
N LEU A 67 2.77 16.66 15.24
CA LEU A 67 2.14 17.70 14.44
C LEU A 67 1.35 17.07 13.28
N PRO A 68 0.04 17.35 13.16
CA PRO A 68 -0.84 16.70 12.20
C PRO A 68 -0.42 17.02 10.76
N PRO A 69 -0.47 16.12 9.76
CA PRO A 69 -0.02 16.39 8.38
C PRO A 69 -0.67 17.66 7.79
N THR A 70 0.02 18.33 6.86
CA THR A 70 -0.46 19.60 6.26
C THR A 70 -1.69 19.44 5.36
N GLY A 71 -2.07 18.21 5.07
CA GLY A 71 -3.26 17.85 4.31
C GLY A 71 -3.47 16.33 4.34
N PRO A 72 -4.59 15.83 3.80
CA PRO A 72 -4.81 14.40 3.65
C PRO A 72 -3.77 13.81 2.69
N GLY A 73 -3.14 12.73 3.13
CA GLY A 73 -2.26 11.90 2.30
C GLY A 73 -2.90 10.54 2.07
N PHE A 74 -2.38 9.80 1.10
CA PHE A 74 -2.70 8.39 0.89
C PHE A 74 -1.39 7.62 0.66
N GLU A 75 -1.40 6.34 0.98
CA GLU A 75 -0.29 5.42 0.77
C GLU A 75 -0.85 4.13 0.18
N THR A 76 -0.16 3.61 -0.83
CA THR A 76 -0.58 2.42 -1.58
C THR A 76 0.36 1.27 -1.25
N PHE A 77 -0.21 0.12 -0.90
CA PHE A 77 0.53 -1.11 -0.60
C PHE A 77 0.27 -2.13 -1.71
N ASP A 78 1.23 -2.27 -2.61
CA ASP A 78 1.12 -3.17 -3.75
C ASP A 78 1.33 -4.63 -3.34
N VAL A 79 0.40 -5.50 -3.77
CA VAL A 79 0.54 -6.95 -3.64
C VAL A 79 1.17 -7.52 -4.92
N PRO A 80 2.32 -8.24 -4.84
CA PRO A 80 2.99 -8.74 -6.04
C PRO A 80 2.12 -9.65 -6.89
N LEU A 81 2.14 -9.45 -8.22
CA LEU A 81 1.30 -10.18 -9.18
C LEU A 81 1.47 -11.71 -9.17
N LEU A 82 2.65 -12.17 -8.77
CA LEU A 82 3.04 -13.59 -8.73
C LEU A 82 2.99 -14.18 -7.31
N LEU A 83 2.49 -13.42 -6.32
CA LEU A 83 2.31 -13.92 -4.97
C LEU A 83 1.21 -15.00 -4.97
N LEU A 84 1.55 -16.19 -4.48
CA LEU A 84 0.59 -17.26 -4.27
C LEU A 84 -0.20 -16.97 -2.99
N GLN A 85 -1.52 -16.81 -3.16
CA GLN A 85 -2.46 -16.37 -2.12
C GLN A 85 -3.47 -17.46 -1.75
N ASP A 86 -3.08 -18.72 -1.84
CA ASP A 86 -3.89 -19.89 -1.49
C ASP A 86 -3.89 -20.19 0.02
N GLU A 87 -2.87 -19.73 0.74
CA GLU A 87 -2.68 -19.91 2.19
C GLU A 87 -2.59 -18.58 2.95
N ARG A 88 -2.44 -18.67 4.28
CA ARG A 88 -2.19 -17.54 5.18
C ARG A 88 -0.83 -16.90 4.87
N GLN A 89 -0.82 -15.59 4.61
CA GLN A 89 0.37 -14.90 4.12
C GLN A 89 1.35 -14.45 5.22
N SER A 90 0.88 -14.28 6.47
CA SER A 90 1.76 -13.92 7.59
C SER A 90 1.18 -14.26 8.95
N GLU A 91 2.02 -14.21 9.99
CA GLU A 91 1.59 -14.41 11.38
C GLU A 91 0.65 -13.31 11.90
N ALA A 92 0.69 -12.12 11.31
CA ALA A 92 -0.21 -11.02 11.64
C ALA A 92 -1.65 -11.24 11.16
N MET A 93 -1.89 -12.26 10.33
CA MET A 93 -3.22 -12.58 9.81
C MET A 93 -3.89 -13.69 10.62
N PRO A 94 -5.23 -13.71 10.72
CA PRO A 94 -5.95 -14.75 11.43
C PRO A 94 -5.72 -16.15 10.86
N LEU A 95 -5.85 -17.16 11.71
CA LEU A 95 -5.89 -18.55 11.25
C LEU A 95 -7.11 -18.77 10.34
N GLY A 96 -6.89 -19.43 9.21
CA GLY A 96 -7.92 -19.69 8.21
C GLY A 96 -8.08 -18.60 7.14
N SER A 97 -7.29 -17.51 7.19
CA SER A 97 -7.21 -16.55 6.08
C SER A 97 -6.67 -17.24 4.82
N ARG A 98 -7.19 -16.84 3.66
CA ARG A 98 -6.75 -17.36 2.35
C ARG A 98 -6.32 -16.18 1.49
N GLY A 99 -5.02 -15.93 1.42
CA GLY A 99 -4.47 -14.76 0.75
C GLY A 99 -4.54 -13.51 1.61
N GLY A 100 -4.47 -12.36 0.94
CA GLY A 100 -4.50 -11.04 1.54
C GLY A 100 -3.12 -10.47 1.86
N VAL A 101 -3.07 -9.42 2.67
CA VAL A 101 -1.84 -8.71 3.03
C VAL A 101 -1.93 -8.19 4.45
N ALA A 102 -0.81 -8.17 5.17
CA ALA A 102 -0.67 -7.48 6.44
C ALA A 102 0.61 -6.65 6.42
N PHE A 103 0.52 -5.41 6.89
CA PHE A 103 1.64 -4.48 6.91
C PHE A 103 1.58 -3.57 8.15
N PRO A 104 2.74 -3.20 8.71
CA PRO A 104 2.81 -2.17 9.73
C PRO A 104 2.55 -0.80 9.09
N TYR A 105 1.77 0.04 9.77
CA TYR A 105 1.51 1.41 9.36
C TYR A 105 1.59 2.36 10.56
N HIS A 106 2.21 3.53 10.36
CA HIS A 106 2.26 4.57 11.38
C HIS A 106 1.19 5.61 11.09
N PHE A 107 0.12 5.61 11.87
CA PHE A 107 -0.95 6.59 11.78
C PHE A 107 -0.47 7.93 12.36
N PRO A 108 -0.39 9.02 11.57
CA PRO A 108 0.22 10.27 12.05
C PRO A 108 -0.62 11.05 13.05
N VAL A 109 -1.94 10.83 13.10
CA VAL A 109 -2.90 11.55 13.95
C VAL A 109 -4.06 10.66 14.36
N ASP A 110 -4.75 11.05 15.43
CA ASP A 110 -6.08 10.49 15.71
C ASP A 110 -7.05 11.02 14.66
N GLY A 111 -7.77 10.13 13.98
CA GLY A 111 -8.72 10.55 12.95
C GLY A 111 -9.42 9.42 12.22
N ASP A 112 -10.29 9.79 11.29
CA ASP A 112 -10.98 8.85 10.41
C ASP A 112 -10.10 8.56 9.19
N TYR A 113 -9.77 7.29 9.01
CA TYR A 113 -8.98 6.80 7.88
C TYR A 113 -9.87 6.03 6.91
N LEU A 114 -9.58 6.17 5.62
CA LEU A 114 -10.23 5.41 4.55
C LEU A 114 -9.27 4.31 4.09
N VAL A 115 -9.66 3.05 4.30
CA VAL A 115 -8.99 1.90 3.73
C VAL A 115 -9.73 1.52 2.46
N LYS A 116 -9.07 1.69 1.31
CA LYS A 116 -9.59 1.28 0.00
C LYS A 116 -8.88 0.02 -0.47
N ILE A 117 -9.65 -0.96 -0.92
CA ILE A 117 -9.13 -2.22 -1.45
C ILE A 117 -9.35 -2.22 -2.95
N GLU A 118 -8.27 -2.28 -3.71
CA GLU A 118 -8.32 -2.42 -5.17
C GLU A 118 -8.00 -3.86 -5.54
N LEU A 119 -8.86 -4.47 -6.35
CA LEU A 119 -8.71 -5.86 -6.73
C LEU A 119 -7.90 -5.98 -8.02
N ARG A 120 -7.22 -7.10 -8.17
CA ARG A 120 -6.44 -7.36 -9.38
C ARG A 120 -7.36 -7.46 -10.60
N SER A 121 -7.08 -6.65 -11.60
CA SER A 121 -7.72 -6.72 -12.91
C SER A 121 -6.83 -7.41 -13.96
N ASN A 122 -7.45 -7.79 -15.09
CA ASN A 122 -6.74 -8.21 -16.30
C ASN A 122 -6.47 -7.02 -17.24
N TRP A 123 -5.93 -7.29 -18.42
CA TRP A 123 -5.61 -6.26 -19.43
C TRP A 123 -6.83 -5.59 -20.10
N GLN A 124 -8.05 -6.07 -19.83
CA GLN A 124 -9.33 -5.47 -20.25
C GLN A 124 -10.07 -4.83 -19.07
N ASP A 125 -9.36 -4.61 -17.95
CA ASP A 125 -9.87 -4.05 -16.70
C ASP A 125 -10.94 -4.91 -16.00
N TYR A 126 -11.07 -6.20 -16.35
CA TYR A 126 -11.94 -7.10 -15.58
C TYR A 126 -11.25 -7.56 -14.31
N ILE A 127 -11.93 -7.32 -13.19
CA ILE A 127 -11.58 -7.84 -11.87
C ILE A 127 -11.62 -9.37 -11.92
N LEU A 128 -10.54 -9.98 -11.45
CA LEU A 128 -10.38 -11.44 -11.44
C LEU A 128 -11.14 -12.07 -10.27
N GLY A 129 -11.60 -13.32 -10.46
CA GLY A 129 -12.18 -14.12 -9.38
C GLY A 129 -13.67 -13.86 -9.08
N MET A 130 -14.32 -12.95 -9.80
CA MET A 130 -15.70 -12.49 -9.52
C MET A 130 -16.82 -13.54 -9.68
N GLY A 131 -16.50 -14.76 -10.11
CA GLY A 131 -17.48 -15.83 -10.33
C GLY A 131 -18.08 -16.41 -9.04
N ASN A 132 -17.41 -16.26 -7.90
CA ASN A 132 -17.92 -16.69 -6.58
C ASN A 132 -17.95 -15.52 -5.61
N ALA A 133 -18.75 -15.63 -4.55
CA ALA A 133 -18.72 -14.66 -3.46
C ALA A 133 -17.49 -14.87 -2.58
N HIS A 134 -16.77 -13.79 -2.32
CA HIS A 134 -15.57 -13.71 -1.49
C HIS A 134 -15.83 -12.78 -0.32
N LEU A 135 -15.47 -13.22 0.88
CA LEU A 135 -15.46 -12.39 2.07
C LEU A 135 -14.09 -11.72 2.18
N LEU A 136 -14.08 -10.41 2.44
CA LEU A 136 -12.89 -9.63 2.69
C LEU A 136 -13.02 -9.01 4.07
N ASP A 137 -12.12 -9.40 4.97
CA ASP A 137 -12.09 -8.86 6.32
C ASP A 137 -10.96 -7.84 6.46
N VAL A 138 -11.31 -6.61 6.83
CA VAL A 138 -10.35 -5.55 7.17
C VAL A 138 -10.13 -5.57 8.68
N ARG A 139 -8.87 -5.60 9.10
CA ARG A 139 -8.48 -5.64 10.51
C ARG A 139 -7.40 -4.63 10.84
N ILE A 140 -7.46 -4.13 12.07
CA ILE A 140 -6.41 -3.31 12.68
C ILE A 140 -6.01 -3.99 13.99
N ASP A 141 -4.71 -4.22 14.18
CA ASP A 141 -4.14 -4.92 15.32
C ASP A 141 -4.79 -6.31 15.60
N GLY A 142 -5.26 -6.97 14.53
CA GLY A 142 -5.94 -8.27 14.59
C GLY A 142 -7.43 -8.21 14.93
N GLU A 143 -7.97 -7.04 15.30
CA GLU A 143 -9.39 -6.84 15.54
C GLU A 143 -10.15 -6.62 14.22
N LEU A 144 -11.32 -7.25 14.07
CA LEU A 144 -12.16 -7.09 12.88
C LEU A 144 -12.84 -5.72 12.90
N VAL A 145 -12.48 -4.89 11.92
CA VAL A 145 -13.08 -3.56 11.71
C VAL A 145 -14.34 -3.70 10.86
N GLU A 146 -14.22 -4.32 9.69
CA GLU A 146 -15.32 -4.48 8.76
C GLU A 146 -15.15 -5.75 7.92
N ARG A 147 -16.29 -6.36 7.55
CA ARG A 147 -16.38 -7.49 6.64
C ARG A 147 -17.16 -7.08 5.40
N LEU A 148 -16.49 -7.15 4.26
CA LEU A 148 -17.05 -6.87 2.94
C LEU A 148 -17.30 -8.18 2.18
N THR A 149 -18.17 -8.14 1.18
CA THR A 149 -18.43 -9.27 0.29
C THR A 149 -18.31 -8.82 -1.16
N VAL A 150 -17.61 -9.56 -2.02
CA VAL A 150 -17.41 -9.24 -3.43
C VAL A 150 -17.49 -10.49 -4.32
N GLY A 151 -18.07 -10.37 -5.51
CA GLY A 151 -18.26 -11.49 -6.42
C GLY A 151 -19.50 -12.34 -6.15
N GLY A 152 -19.83 -13.21 -7.12
CA GLY A 152 -20.91 -14.19 -7.02
C GLY A 152 -22.33 -13.65 -7.26
N ASP A 153 -22.50 -12.33 -7.35
CA ASP A 153 -23.79 -11.63 -7.50
C ASP A 153 -23.85 -10.73 -8.74
N ALA A 154 -22.98 -10.97 -9.73
CA ALA A 154 -22.94 -10.18 -10.95
C ALA A 154 -24.31 -10.19 -11.67
N PRO A 155 -24.88 -9.01 -11.99
CA PRO A 155 -26.16 -8.93 -12.68
C PRO A 155 -26.02 -9.33 -14.14
N GLY A 156 -27.14 -9.71 -14.78
CA GLY A 156 -27.19 -10.00 -16.21
C GLY A 156 -26.50 -11.31 -16.63
N ARG A 157 -26.45 -11.54 -17.94
CA ARG A 157 -25.83 -12.70 -18.56
C ARG A 157 -24.32 -12.50 -18.67
N PRO A 158 -23.50 -13.47 -18.21
CA PRO A 158 -22.06 -13.40 -18.38
C PRO A 158 -21.66 -13.48 -19.85
N ALA A 159 -20.48 -12.93 -20.16
CA ALA A 159 -19.85 -13.19 -21.46
C ALA A 159 -19.68 -14.71 -21.66
N PRO A 160 -20.03 -15.25 -22.84
CA PRO A 160 -19.86 -16.66 -23.10
C PRO A 160 -18.38 -17.05 -23.03
N VAL A 161 -18.09 -18.17 -22.38
CA VAL A 161 -16.73 -18.72 -22.30
C VAL A 161 -16.39 -19.32 -23.66
N THR A 162 -15.90 -18.48 -24.58
CA THR A 162 -15.48 -18.89 -25.92
C THR A 162 -13.97 -18.80 -26.07
N PHE A 163 -13.42 -19.46 -27.09
CA PHE A 163 -12.01 -19.36 -27.45
C PHE A 163 -11.63 -17.96 -27.95
N THR A 164 -12.61 -17.13 -28.29
CA THR A 164 -12.44 -15.76 -28.81
C THR A 164 -12.89 -14.74 -27.78
N ILE A 165 -12.07 -13.74 -27.51
CA ILE A 165 -12.30 -12.77 -26.42
C ILE A 165 -13.25 -11.62 -26.86
N ALA A 166 -14.10 -11.87 -27.87
CA ALA A 166 -14.81 -10.82 -28.61
C ALA A 166 -16.29 -10.65 -28.22
N GLU A 167 -16.92 -11.68 -27.66
CA GLU A 167 -18.34 -11.65 -27.33
C GLU A 167 -18.55 -11.12 -25.91
N ARG A 168 -19.17 -9.93 -25.82
CA ARG A 168 -19.51 -9.30 -24.55
C ARG A 168 -20.74 -9.95 -23.91
N GLY A 169 -20.78 -9.92 -22.58
CA GLY A 169 -21.97 -10.20 -21.79
C GLY A 169 -22.96 -9.04 -21.83
N ASP A 170 -23.93 -9.09 -20.93
CA ASP A 170 -24.86 -7.96 -20.75
C ASP A 170 -24.11 -6.73 -20.20
N PRO A 171 -24.48 -5.50 -20.59
CA PRO A 171 -23.77 -4.29 -20.15
C PRO A 171 -23.64 -4.12 -18.62
N GLU A 172 -24.64 -4.56 -17.85
CA GLU A 172 -24.60 -4.51 -16.39
C GLU A 172 -23.58 -5.49 -15.80
N TRP A 173 -23.44 -6.67 -16.41
CA TRP A 173 -22.44 -7.65 -16.03
C TRP A 173 -21.02 -7.14 -16.28
N GLU A 174 -20.82 -6.56 -17.47
CA GLU A 174 -19.57 -5.95 -17.91
C GLU A 174 -19.15 -4.80 -16.98
N ALA A 175 -20.08 -3.90 -16.66
CA ALA A 175 -19.85 -2.80 -15.74
C ALA A 175 -19.47 -3.31 -14.34
N TYR A 176 -20.20 -4.30 -13.82
CA TYR A 176 -19.90 -4.90 -12.52
C TYR A 176 -18.48 -5.47 -12.47
N LEU A 177 -18.01 -6.17 -13.50
CA LEU A 177 -16.64 -6.70 -13.52
C LEU A 177 -15.54 -5.64 -13.56
N GLN A 178 -15.85 -4.41 -13.97
CA GLN A 178 -14.87 -3.32 -14.05
C GLN A 178 -14.86 -2.42 -12.82
N SER A 179 -15.93 -2.44 -12.00
CA SER A 179 -16.10 -1.51 -10.89
C SER A 179 -16.51 -2.15 -9.56
N ALA A 180 -16.57 -3.48 -9.46
CA ALA A 180 -17.02 -4.16 -8.24
C ALA A 180 -16.17 -3.84 -7.00
N ASP A 181 -14.94 -3.35 -7.16
CA ASP A 181 -14.05 -2.96 -6.07
C ASP A 181 -14.18 -1.47 -5.67
N GLU A 182 -14.87 -0.62 -6.44
CA GLU A 182 -15.12 0.80 -6.09
C GLU A 182 -15.86 0.95 -4.75
N ARG A 183 -16.64 -0.06 -4.37
CA ARG A 183 -17.38 -0.11 -3.10
C ARG A 183 -16.59 -0.71 -1.95
N LEU A 184 -15.35 -1.16 -2.16
CA LEU A 184 -14.52 -1.77 -1.14
C LEU A 184 -13.74 -0.69 -0.39
N GLU A 185 -14.50 0.14 0.31
CA GLU A 185 -14.01 1.25 1.12
C GLU A 185 -14.51 1.12 2.55
N VAL A 186 -13.57 1.15 3.50
CA VAL A 186 -13.85 1.06 4.95
C VAL A 186 -13.40 2.36 5.60
N ARG A 187 -14.32 3.05 6.28
CA ARG A 187 -13.99 4.22 7.09
C ARG A 187 -13.89 3.81 8.56
N VAL A 188 -12.73 4.05 9.16
CA VAL A 188 -12.45 3.61 10.53
C VAL A 188 -11.74 4.72 11.32
N PRO A 189 -12.20 5.04 12.54
CA PRO A 189 -11.46 5.90 13.45
C PRO A 189 -10.25 5.14 13.99
N VAL A 190 -9.06 5.71 13.87
CA VAL A 190 -7.81 5.11 14.35
C VAL A 190 -7.03 6.14 15.17
N GLU A 191 -6.50 5.70 16.32
CA GLU A 191 -5.58 6.49 17.13
C GLU A 191 -4.19 6.53 16.49
N ALA A 192 -3.49 7.65 16.67
CA ALA A 192 -2.13 7.85 16.19
C ALA A 192 -1.17 6.80 16.73
N GLY A 193 -0.12 6.54 15.94
CA GLY A 193 0.98 5.66 16.30
C GLY A 193 1.07 4.40 15.42
N PRO A 194 2.00 3.50 15.77
CA PRO A 194 2.23 2.27 15.02
C PRO A 194 1.09 1.27 15.25
N ARG A 195 0.56 0.74 14.16
CA ARG A 195 -0.52 -0.25 14.12
C ARG A 195 -0.24 -1.27 13.02
N THR A 196 -0.86 -2.44 13.10
CA THR A 196 -0.83 -3.43 12.02
C THR A 196 -2.14 -3.42 11.27
N VAL A 197 -2.12 -3.14 9.97
CA VAL A 197 -3.30 -3.21 9.11
C VAL A 197 -3.24 -4.52 8.33
N SER A 198 -4.37 -5.23 8.25
CA SER A 198 -4.45 -6.43 7.42
C SER A 198 -5.79 -6.53 6.69
N VAL A 199 -5.74 -7.06 5.48
CA VAL A 199 -6.90 -7.39 4.65
C VAL A 199 -6.77 -8.86 4.27
N SER A 200 -7.80 -9.67 4.51
CA SER A 200 -7.76 -11.13 4.34
C SER A 200 -9.05 -11.73 3.82
#